data_AF-A0A3P7JDR0-F1
#
_entry.id   AF-A0A3P7JDR0-F1
#
_cell.length_a   1.000
_cell.length_b   1.000
_cell.length_c   1.000
_cell.angle_alpha   90.00
_cell.angle_beta   90.00
_cell.angle_gamma   90.00
#
_symmetry.space_group_name_H-M   'P 1'
#
loop_
_entity.id
_entity.type
_entity.pdbx_description
1 polymer ?
#
loop_
_entity_poly.entity_id
_entity_poly.type
_entity_poly.pdbx_seq_one_letter_code
_entity_poly.pdbx_strand_id
1 'polypeptide(L)'
;MKINRSKYFIFTGNRKPWRGILLFGPPGTGKSLVKNLFALAREQKPSIIFIDEIDSLCSSRSDNESESARRVKTEFMVQMQGVGMDNDGILVLGATNIPWILDAAIRRRFEKRIYIPLPEANARKDMFRLDVGRNNNNLTENDYKILAERTEGYSGYDINILVKDALMQPIRRVQSATHFK
;
A
#
# COMPACT_ATOMS: atom_id res chain seq x y z
N MET A 1 4.69 -16.98 -30.89
CA MET A 1 4.33 -17.40 -29.52
C MET A 1 4.04 -16.14 -28.69
N LYS A 2 2.79 -15.67 -28.68
CA LYS A 2 2.37 -14.46 -27.94
C LYS A 2 1.92 -14.86 -26.54
N ILE A 3 2.65 -14.44 -25.51
CA ILE A 3 2.26 -14.64 -24.11
C ILE A 3 1.09 -13.69 -23.82
N ASN A 4 -0.11 -14.26 -23.68
CA ASN A 4 -1.35 -13.53 -23.43
C ASN A 4 -1.39 -13.05 -21.96
N ARG A 5 -1.03 -11.77 -21.72
CA ARG A 5 -0.92 -11.14 -20.38
C ARG A 5 -2.26 -10.80 -19.69
N SER A 6 -3.41 -11.26 -20.21
CA SER A 6 -4.71 -10.74 -19.76
C SER A 6 -5.41 -11.52 -18.64
N LYS A 7 -4.82 -12.57 -18.05
CA LYS A 7 -5.60 -13.51 -17.22
C LYS A 7 -5.57 -13.33 -15.70
N TYR A 8 -4.85 -12.35 -15.15
CA TYR A 8 -4.67 -12.27 -13.67
C TYR A 8 -4.65 -10.85 -13.05
N PHE A 9 -5.38 -9.88 -13.61
CA PHE A 9 -5.56 -8.58 -12.96
C PHE A 9 -7.05 -8.21 -12.89
N ILE A 10 -7.62 -8.26 -11.69
CA ILE A 10 -9.06 -8.10 -11.41
C ILE A 10 -9.47 -6.60 -11.41
N PHE A 11 -8.49 -5.70 -11.39
CA PHE A 11 -8.68 -4.24 -11.44
C PHE A 11 -8.27 -3.67 -12.80
N THR A 12 -9.10 -3.89 -13.82
CA THR A 12 -8.95 -3.21 -15.12
C THR A 12 -9.98 -2.10 -15.27
N GLY A 13 -9.57 -0.95 -15.84
CA GLY A 13 -10.44 0.19 -16.13
C GLY A 13 -10.68 1.12 -14.92
N ASN A 14 -11.86 1.75 -14.86
CA ASN A 14 -12.22 2.73 -13.81
C ASN A 14 -12.46 2.13 -12.40
N ARG A 15 -12.23 0.83 -12.22
CA ARG A 15 -12.42 0.14 -10.93
C ARG A 15 -11.25 0.46 -10.01
N LYS A 16 -11.47 1.35 -9.04
CA LYS A 16 -10.51 1.66 -7.98
C LYS A 16 -10.76 0.70 -6.80
N PRO A 17 -9.73 0.05 -6.22
CA PRO A 17 -9.91 -0.75 -5.03
C PRO A 17 -10.39 0.13 -3.88
N TRP A 18 -11.10 -0.47 -2.93
CA TRP A 18 -11.47 0.17 -1.67
C TRP A 18 -10.19 0.67 -0.97
N ARG A 19 -10.12 1.97 -0.69
CA ARG A 19 -8.92 2.63 -0.14
C ARG A 19 -8.76 2.48 1.38
N GLY A 20 -9.75 1.91 2.05
CA GLY A 20 -9.73 1.64 3.49
C GLY A 20 -11.07 1.08 3.93
N ILE A 21 -11.04 -0.02 4.67
CA ILE A 21 -12.21 -0.60 5.34
C ILE A 21 -11.92 -0.50 6.83
N LEU A 22 -12.54 0.46 7.51
CA LEU A 22 -12.42 0.61 8.96
C LEU A 22 -13.44 -0.30 9.62
N LEU A 23 -12.96 -1.32 10.32
CA LEU A 23 -13.79 -2.21 11.12
C LEU A 23 -13.68 -1.79 12.58
N PHE A 24 -14.81 -1.46 13.22
CA PHE A 24 -14.88 -1.06 14.64
C PHE A 24 -15.76 -2.04 15.42
N GLY A 25 -15.40 -2.29 16.68
CA GLY A 25 -16.14 -3.16 17.59
C GLY A 25 -15.62 -3.03 19.02
N PRO A 26 -16.41 -3.40 20.04
CA PRO A 26 -16.01 -3.27 21.44
C PRO A 26 -14.73 -4.09 21.76
N PRO A 27 -13.93 -3.68 22.76
CA PRO A 27 -12.73 -4.41 23.16
C PRO A 27 -13.07 -5.87 23.49
N GLY A 28 -12.35 -6.81 22.89
CA GLY A 28 -12.65 -8.26 22.95
C GLY A 28 -13.33 -8.84 21.71
N THR A 29 -13.73 -8.01 20.73
CA THR A 29 -14.37 -8.48 19.48
C THR A 29 -13.42 -8.86 18.35
N GLY A 30 -12.11 -8.67 18.51
CA GLY A 30 -11.13 -8.87 17.43
C GLY A 30 -11.17 -10.27 16.77
N LYS A 31 -11.47 -11.34 17.53
CA LYS A 31 -11.66 -12.69 16.98
C LYS A 31 -12.87 -12.76 16.04
N SER A 32 -14.02 -12.28 16.51
CA SER A 32 -15.26 -12.25 15.74
C SER A 32 -15.10 -11.37 14.50
N LEU A 33 -14.33 -10.29 14.60
CA LEU A 33 -14.05 -9.38 13.49
C LEU A 33 -13.29 -10.08 12.36
N VAL A 34 -12.21 -10.80 12.69
CA VAL A 34 -11.43 -11.55 11.69
C VAL A 34 -12.27 -12.63 11.04
N LYS A 35 -13.06 -13.37 11.84
CA LYS A 35 -13.95 -14.41 11.31
C LYS A 35 -15.01 -13.82 10.36
N ASN A 36 -15.63 -12.71 10.75
CA ASN A 36 -16.63 -12.02 9.93
C ASN A 36 -16.03 -11.46 8.64
N LEU A 37 -14.80 -10.91 8.70
CA LEU A 37 -14.09 -10.42 7.52
C LEU A 37 -13.90 -11.53 6.47
N PHE A 38 -13.41 -12.70 6.88
CA PHE A 38 -13.23 -13.82 5.97
C PHE A 38 -14.56 -14.44 5.51
N ALA A 39 -15.59 -14.44 6.35
CA ALA A 39 -16.94 -14.87 5.94
C ALA A 39 -17.50 -13.96 4.84
N LEU A 40 -17.45 -12.64 5.02
CA LEU A 40 -17.86 -11.67 4.01
C LEU A 40 -17.06 -11.82 2.72
N ALA A 41 -15.74 -12.03 2.82
CA ALA A 41 -14.89 -12.26 1.65
C ALA A 41 -15.27 -13.54 0.88
N ARG A 42 -15.74 -14.59 1.58
CA ARG A 42 -16.24 -15.84 0.97
C ARG A 42 -17.60 -15.68 0.32
N GLU A 43 -18.48 -14.87 0.90
CA GLU A 43 -19.79 -14.56 0.31
C GLU A 43 -19.65 -13.67 -0.94
N GLN A 44 -18.62 -12.83 -0.99
CA GLN A 44 -18.40 -11.83 -2.06
C GLN A 44 -17.26 -12.23 -3.01
N LYS A 45 -17.10 -13.52 -3.32
CA LYS A 45 -16.07 -13.99 -4.28
C LYS A 45 -16.35 -13.43 -5.70
N PRO A 46 -15.32 -12.99 -6.46
CA PRO A 46 -13.91 -12.90 -6.07
C PRO A 46 -13.62 -11.69 -5.18
N SER A 47 -12.83 -11.88 -4.13
CA SER A 47 -12.53 -10.84 -3.14
C SER A 47 -11.04 -10.68 -2.85
N ILE A 48 -10.66 -9.48 -2.41
CA ILE A 48 -9.29 -9.15 -2.03
C ILE A 48 -9.30 -8.57 -0.63
N ILE A 49 -8.52 -9.17 0.28
CA ILE A 49 -8.29 -8.69 1.63
C ILE A 49 -6.92 -8.03 1.63
N PHE A 50 -6.86 -6.71 1.83
CA PHE A 50 -5.61 -5.96 1.96
C PHE A 50 -5.37 -5.57 3.41
N ILE A 51 -4.17 -5.86 3.90
CA ILE A 51 -3.72 -5.60 5.27
C ILE A 51 -2.45 -4.77 5.19
N ASP A 52 -2.57 -3.50 5.53
CA ASP A 52 -1.42 -2.62 5.69
C ASP A 52 -0.77 -2.85 7.05
N GLU A 53 0.54 -2.58 7.15
CA GLU A 53 1.34 -2.75 8.37
C GLU A 53 1.09 -4.10 9.07
N ILE A 54 1.12 -5.19 8.30
CA ILE A 54 0.76 -6.52 8.82
C ILE A 54 1.63 -6.95 10.00
N ASP A 55 2.84 -6.41 10.12
CA ASP A 55 3.75 -6.60 11.25
C ASP A 55 3.15 -6.14 12.59
N SER A 56 2.26 -5.15 12.60
CA SER A 56 1.53 -4.74 13.82
C SER A 56 0.64 -5.86 14.37
N LEU A 57 0.07 -6.69 13.49
CA LEU A 57 -0.81 -7.80 13.84
C LEU A 57 -0.04 -9.12 14.02
N CYS A 58 1.10 -9.24 13.35
CA CYS A 58 1.74 -10.52 13.05
C CYS A 58 3.22 -10.61 13.47
N SER A 59 3.71 -9.66 14.26
CA SER A 59 5.09 -9.63 14.78
C SER A 59 5.43 -10.88 15.60
N SER A 60 6.72 -11.21 15.69
CA SER A 60 7.23 -12.30 16.52
C SER A 60 6.80 -12.12 17.97
N ARG A 61 6.39 -13.23 18.62
CA ARG A 61 5.89 -13.23 20.01
C ARG A 61 6.84 -12.45 20.93
N SER A 62 6.35 -11.39 21.54
CA SER A 62 7.00 -10.74 22.66
C SER A 62 6.31 -11.17 23.96
N ASP A 63 7.08 -11.34 25.04
CA ASP A 63 6.51 -11.73 26.34
C ASP A 63 5.52 -10.69 26.90
N ASN A 64 5.62 -9.43 26.44
CA ASN A 64 4.72 -8.34 26.79
C ASN A 64 3.49 -8.20 25.87
N GLU A 65 3.26 -9.12 24.93
CA GLU A 65 2.10 -9.07 24.05
C GLU A 65 0.80 -9.44 24.80
N SER A 66 -0.25 -8.64 24.62
CA SER A 66 -1.57 -8.91 25.20
C SER A 66 -2.14 -10.26 24.73
N GLU A 67 -2.73 -11.02 25.65
CA GLU A 67 -3.56 -12.21 25.38
C GLU A 67 -4.57 -11.97 24.24
N SER A 68 -5.17 -10.78 24.19
CA SER A 68 -6.13 -10.39 23.16
C SER A 68 -5.49 -10.32 21.78
N ALA A 69 -4.28 -9.78 21.65
CA ALA A 69 -3.57 -9.70 20.37
C ALA A 69 -3.16 -11.09 19.87
N ARG A 70 -2.63 -11.94 20.76
CA ARG A 70 -2.29 -13.35 20.45
C ARG A 70 -3.49 -14.13 19.90
N ARG A 71 -4.66 -13.89 20.50
CA ARG A 71 -5.94 -14.48 20.11
C ARG A 71 -6.39 -14.06 18.71
N VAL A 72 -6.26 -12.78 18.36
CA VAL A 72 -6.60 -12.27 17.02
C VAL A 72 -5.62 -12.83 15.98
N LYS A 73 -4.31 -12.82 16.26
CA LYS A 73 -3.27 -13.40 15.40
C LYS A 73 -3.53 -14.88 15.12
N THR A 74 -3.93 -15.64 16.13
CA THR A 74 -4.28 -17.06 15.99
C THR A 74 -5.48 -17.27 15.08
N GLU A 75 -6.56 -16.51 15.30
CA GLU A 75 -7.76 -16.58 14.45
C GLU A 75 -7.44 -16.22 12.99
N PHE A 76 -6.63 -15.18 12.78
CA PHE A 76 -6.19 -14.77 11.45
C PHE A 76 -5.45 -15.89 10.72
N MET A 77 -4.53 -16.57 11.41
CA MET A 77 -3.81 -17.72 10.82
C MET A 77 -4.73 -18.90 10.50
N VAL A 78 -5.76 -19.16 11.31
CA VAL A 78 -6.74 -20.23 11.07
C VAL A 78 -7.59 -19.90 9.83
N GLN A 79 -8.06 -18.65 9.70
CA GLN A 79 -8.84 -18.23 8.55
C GLN A 79 -8.04 -18.26 7.23
N MET A 80 -6.77 -17.83 7.27
CA MET A 80 -5.87 -17.91 6.11
C MET A 80 -5.62 -19.35 5.63
N GLN A 81 -5.59 -20.34 6.54
CA GLN A 81 -5.44 -21.74 6.17
C GLN A 81 -6.67 -22.32 5.48
N GLY A 82 -7.85 -21.71 5.67
CA GLY A 82 -9.11 -22.25 5.13
C GLY A 82 -9.51 -23.57 5.79
N VAL A 83 -9.13 -23.81 7.05
CA VAL A 83 -9.50 -25.05 7.75
C VAL A 83 -11.04 -25.16 7.79
N GLY A 84 -11.58 -26.12 7.05
CA GLY A 84 -13.02 -26.36 6.94
C GLY A 84 -13.79 -25.41 6.01
N MET A 85 -13.13 -24.54 5.24
CA MET A 85 -13.80 -23.58 4.35
C MET A 85 -13.02 -23.35 3.06
N ASP A 86 -13.73 -23.23 1.94
CA ASP A 86 -13.13 -22.93 0.65
C ASP A 86 -12.68 -21.46 0.56
N ASN A 87 -11.37 -21.24 0.43
CA ASN A 87 -10.75 -19.93 0.21
C ASN A 87 -10.49 -19.62 -1.28
N ASP A 88 -10.94 -20.48 -2.21
CA ASP A 88 -10.79 -20.21 -3.64
C ASP A 88 -11.47 -18.89 -4.03
N GLY A 89 -10.85 -18.11 -4.92
CA GLY A 89 -11.32 -16.78 -5.29
C GLY A 89 -11.08 -15.66 -4.27
N ILE A 90 -10.37 -15.91 -3.16
CA ILE A 90 -9.96 -14.89 -2.19
C ILE A 90 -8.44 -14.68 -2.24
N LEU A 91 -8.01 -13.44 -2.44
CA LEU A 91 -6.59 -13.07 -2.41
C LEU A 91 -6.30 -12.22 -1.17
N VAL A 92 -5.33 -12.65 -0.36
CA VAL A 92 -4.84 -11.88 0.79
C VAL A 92 -3.53 -11.18 0.42
N LEU A 93 -3.50 -9.86 0.58
CA LEU A 93 -2.34 -9.00 0.36
C LEU A 93 -1.91 -8.37 1.70
N GLY A 94 -0.63 -8.49 2.03
CA GLY A 94 -0.04 -7.85 3.20
C GLY A 94 1.07 -6.89 2.79
N ALA A 95 1.10 -5.70 3.38
CA ALA A 95 2.20 -4.75 3.25
C ALA A 95 2.92 -4.58 4.61
N THR A 96 4.24 -4.43 4.56
CA THR A 96 5.06 -4.17 5.76
C THR A 96 6.38 -3.52 5.36
N ASN A 97 6.87 -2.62 6.22
CA ASN A 97 8.21 -2.03 6.10
C ASN A 97 9.29 -2.85 6.81
N ILE A 98 8.89 -3.84 7.63
CA ILE A 98 9.77 -4.58 8.53
C ILE A 98 9.54 -6.10 8.35
N PRO A 99 9.83 -6.69 7.18
CA PRO A 99 9.50 -8.09 6.91
C PRO A 99 10.22 -9.11 7.81
N TRP A 100 11.33 -8.72 8.45
CA TRP A 100 12.12 -9.60 9.32
C TRP A 100 11.50 -9.86 10.69
N ILE A 101 10.67 -8.96 11.22
CA ILE A 101 9.97 -9.17 12.51
C ILE A 101 8.74 -10.07 12.37
N LEU A 102 8.34 -10.40 11.14
CA LEU A 102 7.14 -11.19 10.90
C LEU A 102 7.32 -12.64 11.36
N ASP A 103 6.33 -13.16 12.07
CA ASP A 103 6.31 -14.53 12.58
C ASP A 103 6.57 -15.56 11.47
N ALA A 104 7.38 -16.58 11.76
CA ALA A 104 7.75 -17.61 10.78
C ALA A 104 6.52 -18.36 10.22
N ALA A 105 5.47 -18.58 11.02
CA ALA A 105 4.25 -19.21 10.55
C ALA A 105 3.52 -18.33 9.52
N ILE A 106 3.48 -17.02 9.76
CA ILE A 106 2.80 -16.06 8.88
C ILE A 106 3.59 -15.84 7.61
N ARG A 107 4.92 -15.73 7.71
CA ARG A 107 5.81 -15.72 6.54
C ARG A 107 5.56 -16.92 5.63
N ARG A 108 5.33 -18.12 6.17
CA ARG A 108 5.02 -19.33 5.37
C ARG A 108 3.65 -19.28 4.68
N ARG A 109 2.68 -18.49 5.18
CA ARG A 109 1.36 -18.33 4.56
C ARG A 109 1.35 -17.31 3.43
N PHE A 110 2.29 -16.37 3.43
CA PHE A 110 2.56 -15.50 2.28
C PHE A 110 3.55 -16.19 1.34
N GLU A 111 3.00 -16.98 0.41
CA GLU A 111 3.77 -17.78 -0.57
C GLU A 111 4.59 -16.92 -1.54
N LYS A 112 4.03 -15.78 -1.95
CA LYS A 112 4.70 -14.81 -2.82
C LYS A 112 5.10 -13.59 -1.99
N ARG A 113 6.38 -13.21 -2.11
CA ARG A 113 6.97 -12.06 -1.43
C ARG A 113 7.65 -11.20 -2.48
N ILE A 114 7.13 -10.00 -2.68
CA ILE A 114 7.62 -9.06 -3.69
C ILE A 114 8.32 -7.94 -2.93
N TYR A 115 9.61 -7.76 -3.21
CA TYR A 115 10.34 -6.60 -2.73
C TYR A 115 10.04 -5.41 -3.64
N ILE A 116 9.65 -4.29 -3.03
CA ILE A 116 9.42 -3.02 -3.73
C ILE A 116 10.61 -2.11 -3.42
N PRO A 117 11.58 -1.98 -4.34
CA PRO A 117 12.72 -1.09 -4.13
C PRO A 117 12.33 0.38 -4.29
N LEU A 118 13.24 1.27 -3.92
CA LEU A 118 13.17 2.69 -4.29
C LEU A 118 13.14 2.84 -5.82
N PRO A 119 12.45 3.86 -6.35
CA PRO A 119 12.31 4.04 -7.79
C PRO A 119 13.65 4.41 -8.44
N GLU A 120 13.92 3.83 -9.61
CA GLU A 120 15.05 4.20 -10.47
C GLU A 120 14.83 5.56 -11.15
N ALA A 121 15.87 6.14 -11.76
CA ALA A 121 15.81 7.45 -12.40
C ALA A 121 14.65 7.55 -13.43
N ASN A 122 14.45 6.55 -14.28
CA ASN A 122 13.35 6.57 -15.24
C ASN A 122 11.98 6.58 -14.56
N ALA A 123 11.79 5.81 -13.49
CA ALA A 123 10.56 5.81 -12.71
C ALA A 123 10.34 7.15 -12.00
N ARG A 124 11.40 7.76 -11.43
CA ARG A 124 11.31 9.09 -10.82
C ARG A 124 10.95 10.17 -11.83
N LYS A 125 11.46 10.09 -13.06
CA LYS A 125 11.09 10.98 -14.17
C LYS A 125 9.58 10.93 -14.42
N ASP A 126 9.03 9.72 -14.52
CA ASP A 126 7.59 9.51 -14.74
C ASP A 126 6.77 9.99 -13.52
N MET A 127 7.26 9.77 -12.29
CA MET A 127 6.63 10.30 -11.08
C MET A 127 6.55 11.82 -11.08
N PHE A 128 7.65 12.52 -11.41
CA PHE A 128 7.63 13.98 -11.54
C PHE A 128 6.62 14.45 -12.58
N ARG A 129 6.56 13.79 -13.74
CA ARG A 129 5.62 14.13 -14.80
C ARG A 129 4.17 13.97 -14.34
N LEU A 130 3.88 12.89 -13.60
CA LEU A 130 2.55 12.62 -13.06
C LEU A 130 2.15 13.64 -11.98
N ASP A 131 3.06 13.96 -11.06
CA ASP A 131 2.80 14.83 -9.92
C ASP A 131 2.70 16.32 -10.30
N VAL A 132 3.47 16.77 -11.30
CA VAL A 132 3.31 18.10 -11.89
C VAL A 132 1.96 18.21 -12.61
N GLY A 133 1.53 17.13 -13.26
CA GLY A 133 0.19 16.99 -13.83
C GLY A 133 -0.12 18.05 -14.89
N ARG A 134 -1.29 18.70 -14.76
CA ARG A 134 -1.77 19.75 -15.68
C ARG A 134 -1.47 21.17 -15.20
N ASN A 135 -0.68 21.33 -14.15
CA ASN A 135 -0.33 22.66 -13.67
C ASN A 135 0.47 23.39 -14.74
N ASN A 136 0.16 24.68 -14.99
CA ASN A 136 0.92 25.48 -15.93
C ASN A 136 2.38 25.55 -15.48
N ASN A 137 3.27 25.04 -16.33
CA ASN A 137 4.70 24.98 -16.07
C ASN A 137 5.46 25.08 -17.40
N ASN A 138 6.72 25.48 -17.31
CA ASN A 138 7.61 25.60 -18.46
C ASN A 138 8.65 24.46 -18.48
N LEU A 139 8.36 23.31 -17.84
CA LEU A 139 9.30 22.19 -17.76
C LEU A 139 9.35 21.43 -19.08
N THR A 140 10.55 21.13 -19.53
CA THR A 140 10.84 20.31 -20.70
C THR A 140 11.10 18.85 -20.32
N GLU A 141 11.10 17.94 -21.29
CA GLU A 141 11.47 16.54 -21.07
C GLU A 141 12.88 16.36 -20.50
N ASN A 142 13.79 17.28 -20.84
CA ASN A 142 15.16 17.27 -20.31
C ASN A 142 15.19 17.70 -18.84
N ASP A 143 14.33 18.63 -18.43
CA ASP A 143 14.25 19.06 -17.02
C ASP A 143 13.79 17.91 -16.12
N TYR A 144 12.80 17.13 -16.56
CA TYR A 144 12.37 15.94 -15.82
C TYR A 144 13.49 14.90 -15.67
N LYS A 145 14.33 14.75 -16.70
CA LYS A 145 15.49 13.86 -16.64
C LYS A 145 16.52 14.35 -15.61
N ILE A 146 16.83 15.65 -15.63
CA ILE A 146 17.75 16.27 -14.67
C ILE A 146 17.20 16.14 -13.24
N LEU A 147 15.91 16.40 -13.03
CA LEU A 147 15.26 16.24 -11.72
C LEU A 147 15.37 14.80 -11.22
N ALA A 148 15.12 13.82 -12.08
CA ALA A 148 15.21 12.41 -11.73
C ALA A 148 16.64 11.96 -11.38
N GLU A 149 17.65 12.47 -12.10
CA GLU A 149 19.06 12.21 -11.79
C GLU A 149 19.49 12.84 -10.45
N ARG A 150 18.94 14.02 -10.11
CA ARG A 150 19.27 14.73 -8.85
C ARG A 150 18.56 14.20 -7.61
N THR A 151 17.54 13.36 -7.76
CA THR A 151 16.76 12.82 -6.63
C THR A 151 17.02 11.33 -6.40
N GLU A 152 18.26 10.89 -6.56
CA GLU A 152 18.65 9.54 -6.18
C GLU A 152 18.32 9.25 -4.71
N GLY A 153 17.75 8.06 -4.45
CA GLY A 153 17.30 7.65 -3.12
C GLY A 153 15.93 8.17 -2.70
N TYR A 154 15.28 9.04 -3.49
CA TYR A 154 13.96 9.57 -3.13
C TYR A 154 12.88 8.53 -3.37
N SER A 155 11.96 8.42 -2.41
CA SER A 155 10.72 7.67 -2.57
C SER A 155 9.69 8.47 -3.37
N GLY A 156 8.60 7.82 -3.78
CA GLY A 156 7.47 8.51 -4.40
C GLY A 156 6.84 9.57 -3.47
N TYR A 157 6.89 9.36 -2.16
CA TYR A 157 6.42 10.34 -1.16
C TYR A 157 7.31 11.59 -1.15
N ASP A 158 8.64 11.43 -1.18
CA ASP A 158 9.59 12.54 -1.18
C ASP A 158 9.44 13.40 -2.45
N ILE A 159 9.27 12.75 -3.61
CA ILE A 159 9.00 13.43 -4.89
C ILE A 159 7.69 14.22 -4.80
N ASN A 160 6.63 13.63 -4.24
CA ASN A 160 5.34 14.29 -4.10
C ASN A 160 5.41 15.55 -3.23
N ILE A 161 6.14 15.48 -2.11
CA ILE A 161 6.38 16.64 -1.25
C ILE A 161 7.18 17.70 -1.99
N LEU A 162 8.25 17.29 -2.69
CA LEU A 162 9.10 18.23 -3.44
C LEU A 162 8.29 19.01 -4.49
N VAL A 163 7.44 18.31 -5.25
CA VAL A 163 6.56 18.95 -6.24
C VAL A 163 5.54 19.87 -5.57
N LYS A 164 4.91 19.43 -4.47
CA LYS A 164 3.97 20.27 -3.72
C LYS A 164 4.63 21.54 -3.19
N ASP A 165 5.82 21.46 -2.62
CA ASP A 165 6.52 22.65 -2.12
C ASP A 165 6.90 23.59 -3.27
N ALA A 166 7.32 23.05 -4.42
CA ALA A 166 7.59 23.83 -5.63
C ALA A 166 6.34 24.57 -6.13
N LEU A 167 5.17 23.92 -6.11
CA LEU A 167 3.88 24.53 -6.49
C LEU A 167 3.44 25.66 -5.54
N MET A 168 3.93 25.67 -4.30
CA MET A 168 3.64 26.74 -3.34
C MET A 168 4.53 27.98 -3.53
N GLN A 169 5.65 27.88 -4.27
CA GLN A 169 6.59 28.99 -4.44
C GLN A 169 5.97 30.25 -5.06
N PRO A 170 5.10 30.18 -6.09
CA PRO A 170 4.43 31.36 -6.63
C PRO A 170 3.56 32.09 -5.59
N ILE A 171 2.83 31.33 -4.75
CA ILE A 171 1.97 31.90 -3.70
C ILE A 171 2.82 32.64 -2.66
N ARG A 172 3.92 32.02 -2.22
CA ARG A 172 4.86 32.65 -1.27
C ARG A 172 5.42 33.97 -1.82
N ARG A 173 5.76 34.01 -3.12
CA ARG A 173 6.24 35.24 -3.79
C ARG A 173 5.19 36.35 -3.78
N VAL A 174 3.93 36.04 -4.08
CA VAL A 174 2.83 37.01 -4.07
C VAL A 174 2.60 37.57 -2.66
N GLN A 175 2.66 36.74 -1.62
CA GLN A 175 2.51 37.20 -0.23
C GLN A 175 3.62 38.16 0.20
N SER A 176 4.85 37.94 -0.27
CA SER A 176 5.99 38.81 0.00
C SER A 176 6.08 40.03 -0.94
N ALA A 177 5.21 40.13 -1.95
CA ALA A 177 5.29 41.18 -2.94
C ALA A 177 4.84 42.52 -2.34
N THR A 178 5.75 43.50 -2.33
CA THR A 178 5.48 44.87 -1.86
C THR A 178 4.96 45.79 -2.96
N HIS A 179 5.06 45.35 -4.22
CA HIS A 179 4.64 46.13 -5.39
C HIS A 179 3.76 45.25 -6.27
N PHE A 180 2.50 45.65 -6.42
CA PHE A 180 1.57 45.07 -7.38
C PHE A 180 1.58 45.96 -8.63
N LYS A 181 1.87 45.38 -9.78
CA LYS A 181 1.74 46.03 -11.09
C LYS A 181 0.44 45.62 -11.74
#